data_AF-A0A3M2DHI2-F1
#
_entry.id   AF-A0A3M2DHI2-F1
#
_cell.length_a   1.000
_cell.length_b   1.000
_cell.length_c   1.000
_cell.angle_alpha   90.00
_cell.angle_beta   90.00
_cell.angle_gamma   90.00
#
_symmetry.space_group_name_H-M   'P 1'
#
loop_
_entity.id
_entity.type
_entity.pdbx_description
1 polymer ?
#
loop_
_entity_poly.entity_id
_entity_poly.type
_entity_poly.pdbx_seq_one_letter_code
_entity_poly.pdbx_strand_id
1 'polypeptide(L)'
;MLGKRRVRIPQLPVSSPRRTLLYFLSKQAAILSCTDIPVKPITAQSLYNLTKCAHRVYLDANGDPAEKGEANVFVKLLWELGLQTERNYLDTLGALPVEDLSSLSPATASRETLRLMRTGVPLIYQGCLKDDPYLGRPDLLLKRDDLASRFGPYAYEAIDIKGGRGWERVENRKPKFKVHYAYQIMFYRMLLARIQGTVPPNGRIINVDHEIEEFDPSVFEAEFREALATAERLITGQETSEPVLGSQCYLCEWFSRCERWAYAHSDPTCLFFVGKQKFALKKVGLRTVEDIAVMHIPEYLRPPKRIARLGEQSLRRMKQRAQVFLQGRPWIRPGYTFPDVEREIYFDIEDDPTQALTYLFGLLIVERGMPPQFKYFLARKPDEEERTVRAFWDFLNTTSDAVYYVYSHKERTTLKHLMERYALDPQIFEAYVAREFDLYSRLVVEHSDWPTFSYSIKHIAKCIGFTWRDPDPSGANSIAWYNQYLANPSDERLLRRILEYNEDDCRAMLAIKEYFVRYASESRLSRFVPGTPQASGHPSLANPVLHAPSPESSP
;
A
#
# COMPACT_ATOMS: atom_id res chain seq x y z
N MET A 1 -26.26 -12.63 -48.23
CA MET A 1 -24.88 -13.15 -48.09
C MET A 1 -23.93 -11.98 -48.15
N LEU A 2 -23.17 -11.74 -47.07
CA LEU A 2 -21.85 -11.09 -47.04
C LEU A 2 -21.43 -11.07 -45.56
N GLY A 3 -20.69 -12.11 -45.18
CA GLY A 3 -20.27 -12.37 -43.81
C GLY A 3 -19.16 -11.44 -43.36
N LYS A 4 -19.34 -10.82 -42.18
CA LYS A 4 -18.27 -10.16 -41.43
C LYS A 4 -17.34 -11.23 -40.88
N ARG A 5 -16.18 -11.43 -41.52
CA ARG A 5 -15.06 -12.20 -40.94
C ARG A 5 -14.50 -11.41 -39.75
N ARG A 6 -14.82 -11.84 -38.52
CA ARG A 6 -14.03 -11.49 -37.33
C ARG A 6 -12.68 -12.18 -37.46
N VAL A 7 -11.61 -11.39 -37.62
CA VAL A 7 -10.24 -11.89 -37.49
C VAL A 7 -10.00 -12.14 -36.00
N ARG A 8 -9.70 -13.39 -35.64
CA ARG A 8 -9.25 -13.76 -34.29
C ARG A 8 -7.84 -13.21 -34.09
N ILE A 9 -7.65 -12.41 -33.04
CA ILE A 9 -6.32 -12.08 -32.51
C ILE A 9 -5.76 -13.36 -31.87
N PRO A 10 -4.55 -13.84 -32.26
CA PRO A 10 -3.93 -14.98 -31.59
C PRO A 10 -3.56 -14.61 -30.15
N GLN A 11 -3.90 -15.45 -29.18
CA GLN A 11 -3.33 -15.37 -27.84
C GLN A 11 -1.82 -15.61 -27.92
N LEU A 12 -1.03 -14.64 -27.48
CA LEU A 12 0.41 -14.81 -27.28
C LEU A 12 0.64 -15.66 -26.01
N PRO A 13 1.64 -16.56 -26.01
CA PRO A 13 1.94 -17.40 -24.86
C PRO A 13 2.43 -16.55 -23.69
N VAL A 14 1.80 -16.73 -22.53
CA VAL A 14 2.25 -16.20 -21.25
C VAL A 14 3.66 -16.74 -20.99
N SER A 15 4.66 -15.86 -20.99
CA SER A 15 6.03 -16.23 -20.63
C SER A 15 6.06 -16.77 -19.20
N SER A 16 6.76 -17.88 -18.96
CA SER A 16 6.74 -18.56 -17.67
C SER A 16 7.21 -17.66 -16.51
N PRO A 17 6.64 -17.83 -15.29
CA PRO A 17 6.99 -17.02 -14.11
C PRO A 17 8.50 -16.96 -13.81
N ARG A 18 9.26 -18.00 -14.20
CA ARG A 18 10.70 -18.08 -13.97
C ARG A 18 11.52 -17.07 -14.79
N ARG A 19 11.11 -16.70 -16.02
CA ARG A 19 11.88 -15.74 -16.84
C ARG A 19 11.67 -14.29 -16.39
N THR A 20 10.47 -13.94 -15.92
CA THR A 20 10.15 -12.60 -15.41
C THR A 20 10.79 -12.34 -14.04
N LEU A 21 10.83 -13.35 -13.17
CA LEU A 21 11.51 -13.28 -11.87
C LEU A 21 13.04 -13.09 -12.00
N LEU A 22 13.68 -13.76 -12.97
CA LEU A 22 15.11 -13.56 -13.27
C LEU A 22 15.42 -12.15 -13.81
N TYR A 23 14.53 -11.59 -14.62
CA TYR A 23 14.67 -10.24 -15.17
C TYR A 23 14.51 -9.17 -14.08
N PHE A 24 13.62 -9.37 -13.11
CA PHE A 24 13.48 -8.46 -11.97
C PHE A 24 14.63 -8.60 -10.96
N LEU A 25 15.08 -9.82 -10.68
CA LEU A 25 16.34 -10.04 -9.97
C LEU A 25 17.47 -9.31 -10.70
N SER A 26 17.48 -9.20 -12.03
CA SER A 26 18.42 -8.30 -12.71
C SER A 26 18.10 -6.80 -12.58
N LYS A 27 16.84 -6.34 -12.51
CA LYS A 27 16.50 -4.90 -12.35
C LYS A 27 16.83 -4.38 -10.94
N GLN A 28 16.60 -5.18 -9.89
CA GLN A 28 16.99 -4.86 -8.51
C GLN A 28 18.43 -5.29 -8.17
N ALA A 29 18.87 -6.49 -8.54
CA ALA A 29 20.24 -6.92 -8.27
C ALA A 29 21.24 -6.17 -9.12
N ALA A 30 20.95 -5.71 -10.34
CA ALA A 30 21.93 -4.90 -11.07
C ALA A 30 22.09 -3.46 -10.52
N ILE A 31 21.17 -3.00 -9.66
CA ILE A 31 21.34 -1.77 -8.86
C ILE A 31 22.03 -2.07 -7.52
N LEU A 32 21.93 -3.31 -7.01
CA LEU A 32 22.45 -3.73 -5.70
C LEU A 32 23.74 -4.57 -5.75
N SER A 33 24.21 -5.03 -6.93
CA SER A 33 25.35 -5.93 -7.10
C SER A 33 26.58 -5.28 -7.70
N CYS A 34 26.67 -3.93 -7.70
CA CYS A 34 27.94 -3.26 -7.93
C CYS A 34 28.74 -3.29 -6.61
N THR A 35 29.51 -4.35 -6.41
CA THR A 35 30.49 -4.48 -5.32
C THR A 35 31.65 -3.50 -5.42
N ASP A 36 31.72 -2.70 -6.49
CA ASP A 36 32.84 -1.80 -6.79
C ASP A 36 32.51 -0.29 -6.72
N ILE A 37 31.36 0.10 -6.14
CA ILE A 37 31.08 1.51 -5.84
C ILE A 37 30.94 1.67 -4.32
N PRO A 38 31.81 2.43 -3.64
CA PRO A 38 31.81 2.54 -2.17
C PRO A 38 30.54 3.22 -1.60
N VAL A 39 29.66 3.76 -2.45
CA VAL A 39 28.38 4.39 -2.08
C VAL A 39 27.29 3.91 -3.04
N LYS A 40 26.17 3.43 -2.52
CA LYS A 40 25.00 3.05 -3.35
C LYS A 40 24.51 4.25 -4.17
N PRO A 41 24.21 4.08 -5.46
CA PRO A 41 23.79 5.19 -6.31
C PRO A 41 22.45 5.76 -5.83
N ILE A 42 22.28 7.06 -6.01
CA ILE A 42 21.01 7.74 -5.78
C ILE A 42 20.17 7.59 -7.04
N THR A 43 18.93 7.14 -6.90
CA THR A 43 18.06 6.82 -8.04
C THR A 43 16.69 7.51 -7.93
N ALA A 44 15.94 7.52 -9.03
CA ALA A 44 14.54 7.94 -9.01
C ALA A 44 13.70 7.10 -8.01
N GLN A 45 14.04 5.82 -7.81
CA GLN A 45 13.42 4.96 -6.81
C GLN A 45 13.70 5.43 -5.38
N SER A 46 14.89 5.98 -5.11
CA SER A 46 15.22 6.59 -3.82
C SER A 46 14.25 7.71 -3.48
N LEU A 47 13.90 8.56 -4.45
CA LEU A 47 12.94 9.65 -4.23
C LEU A 47 11.50 9.15 -4.14
N TYR A 48 11.11 8.15 -4.95
CA TYR A 48 9.83 7.48 -4.77
C TYR A 48 9.70 6.93 -3.34
N ASN A 49 10.70 6.18 -2.87
CA ASN A 49 10.72 5.62 -1.52
C ASN A 49 10.68 6.73 -0.46
N LEU A 50 11.39 7.85 -0.66
CA LEU A 50 11.37 8.99 0.25
C LEU A 50 9.97 9.58 0.42
N THR A 51 9.18 9.66 -0.65
CA THR A 51 7.78 10.13 -0.57
C THR A 51 6.90 9.24 0.31
N LYS A 52 7.29 7.97 0.49
CA LYS A 52 6.56 6.99 1.30
C LYS A 52 7.14 6.88 2.72
N CYS A 53 8.46 6.72 2.84
CA CYS A 53 9.17 6.49 4.10
C CYS A 53 10.67 6.84 3.97
N ALA A 54 11.11 7.90 4.64
CA ALA A 54 12.53 8.25 4.75
C ALA A 54 13.38 7.15 5.40
N HIS A 55 12.81 6.42 6.37
CA HIS A 55 13.50 5.33 7.04
C HIS A 55 13.81 4.15 6.12
N ARG A 56 12.94 3.90 5.13
CA ARG A 56 13.24 2.92 4.09
C ARG A 56 14.44 3.34 3.25
N VAL A 57 14.56 4.62 2.89
CA VAL A 57 15.71 5.12 2.10
C VAL A 57 17.02 4.91 2.86
N TYR A 58 17.04 5.23 4.15
CA TYR A 58 18.19 4.97 5.02
C TYR A 58 18.52 3.48 5.12
N LEU A 59 17.53 2.63 5.41
CA LEU A 59 17.75 1.18 5.57
C LEU A 59 18.14 0.49 4.27
N ASP A 60 17.54 0.87 3.12
CA ASP A 60 17.91 0.33 1.82
C ASP A 60 19.40 0.61 1.50
N ALA A 61 19.97 1.71 2.02
CA ALA A 61 21.37 2.04 1.87
C ALA A 61 22.28 1.42 2.94
N ASN A 62 21.93 1.61 4.21
CA ASN A 62 22.80 1.40 5.39
C ASN A 62 22.32 0.29 6.34
N GLY A 63 21.13 -0.26 6.14
CA GLY A 63 20.58 -1.34 6.97
C GLY A 63 21.22 -2.69 6.64
N ASP A 64 21.21 -3.60 7.61
CA ASP A 64 21.65 -4.98 7.41
C ASP A 64 20.65 -5.73 6.51
N PRO A 65 21.04 -6.18 5.31
CA PRO A 65 20.16 -6.92 4.42
C PRO A 65 19.57 -8.20 5.04
N ALA A 66 20.24 -8.80 6.03
CA ALA A 66 19.73 -9.98 6.72
C ALA A 66 18.47 -9.70 7.57
N GLU A 67 18.20 -8.44 7.89
CA GLU A 67 17.01 -8.04 8.62
C GLU A 67 15.79 -7.77 7.72
N LYS A 68 15.95 -7.88 6.38
CA LYS A 68 14.84 -7.80 5.44
C LYS A 68 13.99 -9.07 5.49
N GLY A 69 12.67 -8.89 5.57
CA GLY A 69 11.71 -9.94 5.29
C GLY A 69 11.60 -10.20 3.78
N GLU A 70 10.86 -11.24 3.41
CA GLU A 70 10.57 -11.53 2.01
C GLU A 70 9.70 -10.42 1.37
N ALA A 71 9.98 -10.12 0.10
CA ALA A 71 9.12 -9.26 -0.68
C ALA A 71 7.71 -9.86 -0.80
N ASN A 72 6.72 -9.07 -0.38
CA ASN A 72 5.31 -9.42 -0.42
C ASN A 72 4.87 -9.80 -1.85
N VAL A 73 4.01 -10.82 -1.97
CA VAL A 73 3.58 -11.37 -3.27
C VAL A 73 2.84 -10.33 -4.11
N PHE A 74 2.04 -9.47 -3.48
CA PHE A 74 1.38 -8.36 -4.18
C PHE A 74 2.37 -7.35 -4.73
N VAL A 75 3.45 -7.05 -4.00
CA VAL A 75 4.50 -6.14 -4.50
C VAL A 75 5.16 -6.74 -5.74
N LYS A 76 5.41 -8.06 -5.76
CA LYS A 76 5.91 -8.76 -6.94
C LYS A 76 4.92 -8.69 -8.11
N LEU A 77 3.64 -8.90 -7.86
CA LEU A 77 2.58 -8.72 -8.86
C LEU A 77 2.58 -7.31 -9.45
N LEU A 78 2.67 -6.26 -8.62
CA LEU A 78 2.72 -4.87 -9.10
C LEU A 78 3.92 -4.62 -10.01
N TRP A 79 5.07 -5.24 -9.75
CA TRP A 79 6.23 -5.15 -10.64
C TRP A 79 5.97 -5.83 -11.99
N GLU A 80 5.37 -7.01 -11.98
CA GLU A 80 5.01 -7.74 -13.21
C GLU A 80 3.98 -6.96 -14.04
N LEU A 81 2.95 -6.41 -13.40
CA LEU A 81 1.95 -5.55 -14.05
C LEU A 81 2.57 -4.27 -14.64
N GLY A 82 3.54 -3.66 -13.93
CA GLY A 82 4.28 -2.52 -14.45
C GLY A 82 5.03 -2.85 -15.75
N LEU A 83 5.78 -3.96 -15.77
CA LEU A 83 6.48 -4.42 -16.97
C LEU A 83 5.53 -4.77 -18.11
N GLN A 84 4.37 -5.36 -17.79
CA GLN A 84 3.35 -5.66 -18.79
C GLN A 84 2.76 -4.36 -19.38
N THR A 85 2.52 -3.34 -18.55
CA THR A 85 2.05 -2.02 -18.99
C THR A 85 3.07 -1.37 -19.93
N GLU A 86 4.35 -1.42 -19.60
CA GLU A 86 5.43 -0.93 -20.47
C GLU A 86 5.42 -1.64 -21.83
N ARG A 87 5.33 -2.98 -21.84
CA ARG A 87 5.29 -3.78 -23.09
C ARG A 87 4.06 -3.50 -23.93
N ASN A 88 2.88 -3.46 -23.30
CA ASN A 88 1.63 -3.16 -23.98
C ASN A 88 1.69 -1.80 -24.67
N TYR A 89 2.30 -0.81 -24.03
CA TYR A 89 2.52 0.49 -24.65
C TYR A 89 3.50 0.40 -25.83
N LEU A 90 4.63 -0.31 -25.70
CA LEU A 90 5.59 -0.49 -26.80
C LEU A 90 4.93 -1.13 -28.04
N ASP A 91 4.03 -2.09 -27.85
CA ASP A 91 3.28 -2.72 -28.95
C ASP A 91 2.39 -1.73 -29.72
N THR A 92 2.01 -0.59 -29.10
CA THR A 92 1.23 0.47 -29.76
C THR A 92 2.08 1.39 -30.65
N LEU A 93 3.40 1.35 -30.54
CA LEU A 93 4.31 2.26 -31.26
C LEU A 93 4.48 1.91 -32.75
N GLY A 94 3.91 0.80 -33.20
CA GLY A 94 3.90 0.40 -34.61
C GLY A 94 5.30 0.18 -35.16
N ALA A 95 5.66 0.89 -36.23
CA ALA A 95 6.95 0.74 -36.92
C ALA A 95 8.04 1.71 -36.41
N LEU A 96 7.81 2.45 -35.32
CA LEU A 96 8.81 3.33 -34.74
C LEU A 96 10.04 2.51 -34.31
N PRO A 97 11.27 2.82 -34.77
CA PRO A 97 12.46 2.12 -34.31
C PRO A 97 12.69 2.34 -32.82
N VAL A 98 12.74 1.25 -32.05
CA VAL A 98 12.99 1.25 -30.60
C VAL A 98 14.28 0.50 -30.32
N GLU A 99 15.25 1.16 -29.71
CA GLU A 99 16.46 0.53 -29.19
C GLU A 99 16.21 0.05 -27.75
N ASP A 100 16.16 -1.27 -27.57
CA ASP A 100 15.84 -1.89 -26.28
C ASP A 100 17.11 -2.21 -25.47
N LEU A 101 17.32 -1.46 -24.38
CA LEU A 101 18.43 -1.66 -23.46
C LEU A 101 18.01 -2.35 -22.16
N SER A 102 16.80 -2.91 -22.10
CA SER A 102 16.18 -3.50 -20.91
C SER A 102 17.01 -4.65 -20.30
N SER A 103 17.65 -5.46 -21.14
CA SER A 103 18.48 -6.61 -20.75
C SER A 103 19.89 -6.25 -20.25
N LEU A 104 20.34 -5.00 -20.45
CA LEU A 104 21.72 -4.60 -20.13
C LEU A 104 21.89 -4.23 -18.65
N SER A 105 23.08 -4.49 -18.11
CA SER A 105 23.47 -4.00 -16.78
C SER A 105 23.54 -2.46 -16.77
N PRO A 106 23.28 -1.77 -15.65
CA PRO A 106 23.27 -0.31 -15.62
C PRO A 106 24.56 0.34 -16.14
N ALA A 107 25.73 -0.24 -15.84
CA ALA A 107 27.01 0.23 -16.34
C ALA A 107 27.10 0.15 -17.88
N THR A 108 26.65 -0.96 -18.47
CA THR A 108 26.67 -1.17 -19.93
C THR A 108 25.60 -0.32 -20.60
N ALA A 109 24.37 -0.33 -20.06
CA ALA A 109 23.25 0.47 -20.52
C ALA A 109 23.59 1.96 -20.53
N SER A 110 24.33 2.47 -19.54
CA SER A 110 24.72 3.89 -19.48
C SER A 110 25.61 4.30 -20.65
N ARG A 111 26.63 3.48 -20.97
CA ARG A 111 27.51 3.74 -22.11
C ARG A 111 26.74 3.67 -23.42
N GLU A 112 25.88 2.67 -23.55
CA GLU A 112 25.11 2.44 -24.77
C GLU A 112 24.06 3.52 -25.00
N THR A 113 23.39 3.96 -23.93
CA THR A 113 22.45 5.08 -23.96
C THR A 113 23.13 6.34 -24.48
N LEU A 114 24.32 6.68 -23.95
CA LEU A 114 25.06 7.85 -24.42
C LEU A 114 25.47 7.74 -25.89
N ARG A 115 25.87 6.54 -26.35
CA ARG A 115 26.18 6.28 -27.76
C ARG A 115 24.95 6.51 -28.64
N LEU A 116 23.82 5.89 -28.28
CA LEU A 116 22.55 6.00 -28.99
C LEU A 116 22.02 7.43 -29.03
N MET A 117 22.14 8.14 -27.91
CA MET A 117 21.79 9.56 -27.81
C MET A 117 22.61 10.40 -28.78
N ARG A 118 23.94 10.19 -28.86
CA ARG A 118 24.83 10.89 -29.81
C ARG A 118 24.53 10.57 -31.28
N THR A 119 24.04 9.36 -31.58
CA THR A 119 23.64 8.98 -32.94
C THR A 119 22.24 9.46 -33.30
N GLY A 120 21.46 9.97 -32.34
CA GLY A 120 20.15 10.53 -32.60
C GLY A 120 19.08 9.51 -33.00
N VAL A 121 19.08 8.32 -32.36
CA VAL A 121 18.03 7.31 -32.56
C VAL A 121 16.67 7.84 -32.08
N PRO A 122 15.54 7.47 -32.71
CA PRO A 122 14.24 8.05 -32.38
C PRO A 122 13.78 7.78 -30.94
N LEU A 123 13.97 6.55 -30.46
CA LEU A 123 13.46 6.10 -29.16
C LEU A 123 14.39 5.05 -28.55
N ILE A 124 14.73 5.23 -27.28
CA ILE A 124 15.49 4.25 -26.48
C ILE A 124 14.61 3.78 -25.34
N TYR A 125 14.35 2.48 -25.26
CA TYR A 125 13.61 1.86 -24.16
C TYR A 125 14.57 1.39 -23.06
N GLN A 126 14.25 1.70 -21.80
CA GLN A 126 15.03 1.36 -20.60
C GLN A 126 16.49 1.84 -20.65
N GLY A 127 16.72 2.98 -21.30
CA GLY A 127 18.01 3.67 -21.32
C GLY A 127 18.44 4.13 -19.93
N CYS A 128 19.76 4.21 -19.71
CA CYS A 128 20.34 4.54 -18.41
C CYS A 128 21.13 5.85 -18.48
N LEU A 129 20.74 6.81 -17.64
CA LEU A 129 21.37 8.11 -17.48
C LEU A 129 22.26 8.08 -16.24
N LYS A 130 23.53 8.45 -16.39
CA LYS A 130 24.51 8.41 -15.29
C LYS A 130 25.26 9.73 -15.18
N ASP A 131 25.33 10.26 -13.97
CA ASP A 131 26.18 11.37 -13.56
C ASP A 131 26.47 11.17 -12.06
N ASP A 132 27.63 10.62 -11.69
CA ASP A 132 27.88 10.13 -10.34
C ASP A 132 27.62 11.20 -9.26
N PRO A 133 26.96 10.87 -8.13
CA PRO A 133 26.50 9.55 -7.68
C PRO A 133 25.08 9.16 -8.17
N TYR A 134 24.53 9.86 -9.15
CA TYR A 134 23.15 9.70 -9.62
C TYR A 134 23.04 8.72 -10.79
N LEU A 135 22.05 7.83 -10.71
CA LEU A 135 21.74 6.83 -11.73
C LEU A 135 20.23 6.80 -12.00
N GLY A 136 19.85 7.14 -13.22
CA GLY A 136 18.47 7.13 -13.70
C GLY A 136 18.25 6.06 -14.77
N ARG A 137 17.07 5.45 -14.78
CA ARG A 137 16.65 4.53 -15.84
C ARG A 137 15.19 4.82 -16.21
N PRO A 138 14.92 5.90 -16.97
CA PRO A 138 13.57 6.17 -17.46
C PRO A 138 13.07 5.02 -18.33
N ASP A 139 11.76 4.85 -18.40
CA ASP A 139 11.18 3.83 -19.28
C ASP A 139 11.48 4.15 -20.75
N LEU A 140 11.36 5.42 -21.13
CA LEU A 140 11.61 5.90 -22.49
C LEU A 140 12.53 7.13 -22.49
N LEU A 141 13.46 7.17 -23.45
CA LEU A 141 14.14 8.38 -23.89
C LEU A 141 13.71 8.67 -25.33
N LEU A 142 12.85 9.68 -25.48
CA LEU A 142 12.30 10.10 -26.76
C LEU A 142 13.13 11.24 -27.35
N LYS A 143 13.55 11.11 -28.59
CA LYS A 143 14.22 12.19 -29.32
C LYS A 143 13.24 13.32 -29.65
N ARG A 144 13.70 14.56 -29.47
CA ARG A 144 12.99 15.82 -29.69
C ARG A 144 13.79 16.68 -30.66
N ASP A 145 13.28 16.86 -31.87
CA ASP A 145 13.92 17.69 -32.92
C ASP A 145 13.57 19.20 -32.78
N ASP A 146 12.71 19.56 -31.82
CA ASP A 146 12.33 20.94 -31.50
C ASP A 146 13.27 21.64 -30.51
N LEU A 147 14.35 20.97 -30.08
CA LEU A 147 15.31 21.47 -29.09
C LEU A 147 16.74 21.08 -29.48
N ALA A 148 17.68 22.02 -29.46
CA ALA A 148 19.09 21.71 -29.66
C ALA A 148 19.79 21.34 -28.34
N SER A 149 20.72 20.39 -28.38
CA SER A 149 21.49 19.92 -27.23
C SER A 149 22.98 19.77 -27.56
N ARG A 150 23.78 19.28 -26.60
CA ARG A 150 25.17 18.86 -26.83
C ARG A 150 25.31 17.75 -27.89
N PHE A 151 24.22 17.09 -28.29
CA PHE A 151 24.21 16.06 -29.33
C PHE A 151 23.91 16.60 -30.74
N GLY A 152 23.56 17.88 -30.88
CA GLY A 152 23.26 18.52 -32.16
C GLY A 152 21.87 19.18 -32.19
N PRO A 153 21.18 19.20 -33.35
CA PRO A 153 19.90 19.90 -33.52
C PRO A 153 18.70 19.18 -32.90
N TYR A 154 18.93 18.31 -31.92
CA TYR A 154 17.92 17.54 -31.21
C TYR A 154 18.34 17.35 -29.75
N ALA A 155 17.37 17.02 -28.90
CA ALA A 155 17.55 16.66 -27.49
C ALA A 155 16.76 15.38 -27.17
N TYR A 156 16.92 14.82 -25.97
CA TYR A 156 16.07 13.74 -25.48
C TYR A 156 15.20 14.19 -24.31
N GLU A 157 14.01 13.61 -24.25
CA GLU A 157 13.06 13.72 -23.16
C GLU A 157 12.93 12.36 -22.47
N ALA A 158 12.97 12.35 -21.13
CA ALA A 158 12.67 11.16 -20.35
C ALA A 158 11.16 11.08 -20.06
N ILE A 159 10.56 9.94 -20.36
CA ILE A 159 9.13 9.67 -20.14
C ILE A 159 9.00 8.31 -19.44
N ASP A 160 8.23 8.27 -18.36
CA ASP A 160 7.87 7.01 -17.70
C ASP A 160 6.45 6.59 -18.05
N ILE A 161 6.24 5.28 -18.15
CA ILE A 161 4.94 4.65 -18.37
C ILE A 161 4.38 4.26 -16.99
N LYS A 162 3.18 4.73 -16.67
CA LYS A 162 2.57 4.56 -15.35
C LYS A 162 1.32 3.72 -15.43
N GLY A 163 1.19 2.74 -14.54
CA GLY A 163 -0.03 1.94 -14.35
C GLY A 163 -1.23 2.70 -13.76
N GLY A 164 -1.22 4.03 -13.79
CA GLY A 164 -2.33 4.86 -13.36
C GLY A 164 -2.15 6.31 -13.80
N ARG A 165 -3.23 7.09 -13.75
CA ARG A 165 -3.22 8.52 -14.08
C ARG A 165 -2.33 9.32 -13.13
N GLY A 166 -1.63 10.32 -13.66
CA GLY A 166 -0.77 11.24 -12.91
C GLY A 166 -1.55 12.38 -12.26
N TRP A 167 -2.58 12.88 -12.93
CA TRP A 167 -3.48 13.91 -12.40
C TRP A 167 -4.55 13.33 -11.48
N GLU A 168 -4.52 13.72 -10.21
CA GLU A 168 -5.55 13.41 -9.22
C GLU A 168 -6.65 14.47 -9.28
N ARG A 169 -7.88 14.03 -9.55
CA ARG A 169 -9.08 14.88 -9.52
C ARG A 169 -9.85 14.55 -8.26
N VAL A 170 -9.92 15.52 -7.34
CA VAL A 170 -10.76 15.44 -6.15
C VAL A 170 -11.86 16.46 -6.31
N GLU A 171 -13.10 16.03 -6.05
CA GLU A 171 -14.26 16.91 -6.11
C GLU A 171 -14.03 18.16 -5.23
N ASN A 172 -14.36 19.34 -5.76
CA ASN A 172 -14.14 20.64 -5.11
C ASN A 172 -12.67 21.01 -4.81
N ARG A 173 -11.69 20.41 -5.49
CA ARG A 173 -10.27 20.81 -5.41
C ARG A 173 -9.64 20.97 -6.79
N LYS A 174 -8.64 21.85 -6.90
CA LYS A 174 -7.83 21.96 -8.12
C LYS A 174 -7.12 20.61 -8.38
N PRO A 175 -7.07 20.13 -9.64
CA PRO A 175 -6.32 18.94 -9.98
C PRO A 175 -4.87 19.06 -9.52
N LYS A 176 -4.32 17.96 -9.00
CA LYS A 176 -2.94 17.92 -8.52
C LYS A 176 -2.21 16.76 -9.17
N PHE A 177 -1.01 17.01 -9.69
CA PHE A 177 -0.17 15.96 -10.22
C PHE A 177 0.53 15.19 -9.09
N LYS A 178 0.60 13.86 -9.22
CA LYS A 178 1.23 12.98 -8.23
C LYS A 178 2.70 13.32 -8.02
N VAL A 179 3.02 13.75 -6.79
CA VAL A 179 4.39 14.16 -6.40
C VAL A 179 5.43 13.08 -6.70
N HIS A 180 5.11 11.81 -6.43
CA HIS A 180 6.05 10.72 -6.64
C HIS A 180 6.31 10.42 -8.12
N TYR A 181 5.36 10.70 -9.04
CA TYR A 181 5.61 10.64 -10.48
C TYR A 181 6.46 11.84 -10.93
N ALA A 182 6.11 13.05 -10.47
CA ALA A 182 6.87 14.25 -10.76
C ALA A 182 8.34 14.09 -10.33
N TYR A 183 8.62 13.57 -9.13
CA TYR A 183 9.98 13.41 -8.63
C TYR A 183 10.83 12.45 -9.48
N GLN A 184 10.26 11.39 -10.03
CA GLN A 184 10.99 10.49 -10.94
C GLN A 184 11.37 11.23 -12.22
N ILE A 185 10.43 11.94 -12.84
CA ILE A 185 10.69 12.73 -14.05
C ILE A 185 11.66 13.88 -13.78
N MET A 186 11.52 14.60 -12.66
CA MET A 186 12.44 15.65 -12.22
C MET A 186 13.87 15.12 -12.03
N PHE A 187 14.01 13.90 -11.50
CA PHE A 187 15.31 13.24 -11.37
C PHE A 187 15.97 12.99 -12.73
N TYR A 188 15.20 12.49 -13.71
CA TYR A 188 15.72 12.30 -15.06
C TYR A 188 15.99 13.61 -15.78
N ARG A 189 15.16 14.64 -15.58
CA ARG A 189 15.39 15.99 -16.10
C ARG A 189 16.70 16.58 -15.57
N MET A 190 16.99 16.43 -14.28
CA MET A 190 18.27 16.85 -13.71
C MET A 190 19.45 16.15 -14.41
N LEU A 191 19.38 14.83 -14.58
CA LEU A 191 20.41 14.06 -15.27
C LEU A 191 20.58 14.48 -16.74
N LEU A 192 19.47 14.63 -17.47
CA LEU A 192 19.50 15.10 -18.87
C LEU A 192 20.08 16.49 -18.98
N ALA A 193 19.70 17.44 -18.10
CA ALA A 193 20.28 18.78 -18.10
C ALA A 193 21.81 18.75 -17.97
N ARG A 194 22.37 17.86 -17.13
CA ARG A 194 23.82 17.69 -16.98
C ARG A 194 24.48 17.00 -18.18
N ILE A 195 23.83 15.98 -18.73
CA ILE A 195 24.36 15.16 -19.84
C ILE A 195 24.30 15.91 -21.18
N GLN A 196 23.13 16.46 -21.53
CA GLN A 196 22.86 17.03 -22.85
C GLN A 196 22.80 18.57 -22.86
N GLY A 197 22.79 19.22 -21.68
CA GLY A 197 22.83 20.69 -21.55
C GLY A 197 21.49 21.41 -21.71
N THR A 198 20.40 20.69 -22.02
CA THR A 198 19.05 21.26 -22.17
C THR A 198 18.00 20.25 -21.71
N VAL A 199 16.79 20.72 -21.42
CA VAL A 199 15.61 19.88 -21.14
C VAL A 199 14.35 20.49 -21.74
N PRO A 200 13.35 19.68 -22.12
CA PRO A 200 12.04 20.20 -22.54
C PRO A 200 11.37 21.06 -21.47
N PRO A 201 10.48 22.00 -21.83
CA PRO A 201 9.83 22.89 -20.86
C PRO A 201 8.92 22.13 -19.87
N ASN A 202 8.18 21.13 -20.35
CA ASN A 202 7.23 20.35 -19.54
C ASN A 202 7.82 19.00 -19.12
N GLY A 203 7.28 18.41 -18.05
CA GLY A 203 7.49 17.00 -17.72
C GLY A 203 6.33 16.16 -18.26
N ARG A 204 6.62 14.93 -18.73
CA ARG A 204 5.62 14.02 -19.30
C ARG A 204 5.67 12.63 -18.67
N ILE A 205 4.51 12.00 -18.58
CA ILE A 205 4.34 10.57 -18.38
C ILE A 205 3.36 10.03 -19.42
N ILE A 206 3.34 8.71 -19.57
CA ILE A 206 2.26 8.00 -20.26
C ILE A 206 1.42 7.31 -19.17
N ASN A 207 0.11 7.51 -19.18
CA ASN A 207 -0.79 6.90 -18.22
C ASN A 207 -1.25 5.49 -18.65
N VAL A 208 -2.09 4.86 -17.81
CA VAL A 208 -2.61 3.51 -18.05
C VAL A 208 -3.49 3.41 -19.30
N ASP A 209 -4.08 4.53 -19.73
CA ASP A 209 -4.92 4.66 -20.93
C ASP A 209 -4.07 4.95 -22.19
N HIS A 210 -2.74 4.86 -22.08
CA HIS A 210 -1.74 5.19 -23.11
C HIS A 210 -1.75 6.67 -23.55
N GLU A 211 -2.32 7.56 -22.72
CA GLU A 211 -2.35 8.99 -23.00
C GLU A 211 -1.12 9.68 -22.40
N ILE A 212 -0.63 10.72 -23.09
CA ILE A 212 0.42 11.59 -22.57
C ILE A 212 -0.19 12.57 -21.56
N GLU A 213 0.32 12.57 -20.33
CA GLU A 213 0.00 13.59 -19.34
C GLU A 213 1.20 14.50 -19.11
N GLU A 214 0.97 15.81 -19.21
CA GLU A 214 2.00 16.83 -18.98
C GLU A 214 1.82 17.49 -17.61
N PHE A 215 2.92 17.97 -17.02
CA PHE A 215 2.92 18.83 -15.84
C PHE A 215 4.02 19.88 -15.92
N ASP A 216 3.83 21.00 -15.21
CA ASP A 216 4.81 22.08 -15.06
C ASP A 216 5.87 21.69 -14.00
N PRO A 217 7.14 21.51 -14.39
CA PRO A 217 8.23 21.17 -13.48
C PRO A 217 8.49 22.22 -12.38
N SER A 218 8.22 23.50 -12.66
CA SER A 218 8.52 24.61 -11.72
C SER A 218 7.73 24.50 -10.42
N VAL A 219 6.54 23.87 -10.48
CA VAL A 219 5.66 23.61 -9.33
C VAL A 219 6.29 22.67 -8.30
N PHE A 220 7.27 21.86 -8.70
CA PHE A 220 7.89 20.84 -7.85
C PHE A 220 9.37 21.11 -7.55
N GLU A 221 9.95 22.17 -8.09
CA GLU A 221 11.41 22.34 -8.11
C GLU A 221 12.01 22.54 -6.71
N ALA A 222 11.34 23.32 -5.85
CA ALA A 222 11.79 23.56 -4.49
C ALA A 222 11.73 22.28 -3.64
N GLU A 223 10.59 21.60 -3.64
CA GLU A 223 10.39 20.38 -2.86
C GLU A 223 11.20 19.20 -3.40
N PHE A 224 11.41 19.11 -4.72
CA PHE A 224 12.30 18.13 -5.34
C PHE A 224 13.74 18.31 -4.86
N ARG A 225 14.24 19.56 -4.83
CA ARG A 225 15.60 19.85 -4.36
C ARG A 225 15.80 19.48 -2.90
N GLU A 226 14.83 19.78 -2.04
CA GLU A 226 14.85 19.38 -0.63
C GLU A 226 14.80 17.85 -0.48
N ALA A 227 13.96 17.18 -1.28
CA ALA A 227 13.85 15.73 -1.30
C ALA A 227 15.16 15.06 -1.75
N LEU A 228 15.80 15.59 -2.81
CA LEU A 228 17.07 15.07 -3.30
C LEU A 228 18.18 15.23 -2.25
N ALA A 229 18.31 16.41 -1.66
CA ALA A 229 19.28 16.66 -0.60
C ALA A 229 19.05 15.76 0.63
N THR A 230 17.78 15.49 0.96
CA THR A 230 17.44 14.56 2.05
C THR A 230 17.79 13.12 1.70
N ALA A 231 17.53 12.67 0.46
CA ALA A 231 17.93 11.35 0.01
C ALA A 231 19.45 11.18 0.05
N GLU A 232 20.22 12.20 -0.37
CA GLU A 232 21.68 12.22 -0.28
C GLU A 232 22.18 12.01 1.14
N ARG A 233 21.68 12.80 2.10
CA ARG A 233 22.11 12.70 3.51
C ARG A 233 21.76 11.33 4.12
N LEU A 234 20.60 10.77 3.78
CA LEU A 234 20.18 9.44 4.27
C LEU A 234 20.98 8.30 3.62
N ILE A 235 21.24 8.36 2.31
CA ILE A 235 21.96 7.31 1.58
C ILE A 235 23.44 7.28 1.96
N THR A 236 24.05 8.45 2.17
CA THR A 236 25.45 8.57 2.59
C THR A 236 25.66 8.31 4.09
N GLY A 237 24.59 8.14 4.86
CA GLY A 237 24.66 7.93 6.31
C GLY A 237 25.01 9.20 7.11
N GLN A 238 25.07 10.38 6.46
CA GLN A 238 25.24 11.67 7.15
C GLN A 238 24.07 11.97 8.10
N GLU A 239 22.86 11.52 7.74
CA GLU A 239 21.68 11.53 8.60
C GLU A 239 21.10 10.13 8.74
N THR A 240 20.51 9.88 9.91
CA THR A 240 19.67 8.71 10.14
C THR A 240 18.20 9.13 10.21
N SER A 241 17.32 8.16 10.35
CA SER A 241 15.90 8.36 10.55
C SER A 241 15.34 7.28 11.45
N GLU A 242 14.15 7.51 11.98
CA GLU A 242 13.45 6.54 12.82
C GLU A 242 12.20 6.00 12.10
N PRO A 243 11.77 4.76 12.39
CA PRO A 243 10.56 4.22 11.81
C PRO A 243 9.31 4.99 12.28
N VAL A 244 8.33 5.02 11.39
CA VAL A 244 6.96 5.48 11.65
C VAL A 244 6.03 4.38 11.15
N LEU A 245 5.46 3.62 12.09
CA LEU A 245 4.58 2.51 11.77
C LEU A 245 3.26 3.03 11.17
N GLY A 246 2.75 2.31 10.17
CA GLY A 246 1.53 2.68 9.45
C GLY A 246 1.12 1.58 8.47
N SER A 247 -0.02 1.76 7.79
CA SER A 247 -0.57 0.75 6.88
C SER A 247 0.33 0.40 5.71
N GLN A 248 1.09 1.36 5.19
CA GLN A 248 2.07 1.15 4.12
C GLN A 248 3.22 0.21 4.52
N CYS A 249 3.45 0.00 5.83
CA CYS A 249 4.53 -0.85 6.30
C CYS A 249 4.27 -2.33 5.98
N TYR A 250 3.03 -2.79 5.87
CA TYR A 250 2.75 -4.22 5.60
C TYR A 250 3.24 -4.70 4.22
N LEU A 251 3.56 -3.76 3.32
CA LEU A 251 4.17 -4.05 2.01
C LEU A 251 5.69 -3.79 1.98
N CYS A 252 6.29 -3.49 3.13
CA CYS A 252 7.70 -3.14 3.26
C CYS A 252 8.50 -4.30 3.86
N GLU A 253 9.57 -4.71 3.18
CA GLU A 253 10.49 -5.77 3.63
C GLU A 253 11.14 -5.44 4.98
N TRP A 254 11.25 -4.16 5.34
CA TRP A 254 11.82 -3.70 6.61
C TRP A 254 10.82 -3.67 7.78
N PHE A 255 9.55 -4.03 7.57
CA PHE A 255 8.51 -3.84 8.58
C PHE A 255 8.83 -4.56 9.89
N SER A 256 9.17 -5.84 9.85
CA SER A 256 9.47 -6.62 11.06
C SER A 256 10.62 -6.00 11.86
N ARG A 257 11.65 -5.47 11.17
CA ARG A 257 12.76 -4.76 11.81
C ARG A 257 12.34 -3.44 12.43
N CYS A 258 11.52 -2.66 11.72
CA CYS A 258 11.00 -1.38 12.20
C CYS A 258 10.08 -1.56 13.40
N GLU A 259 9.25 -2.60 13.37
CA GLU A 259 8.31 -2.96 14.42
C GLU A 259 9.07 -3.34 15.70
N ARG A 260 10.02 -4.28 15.61
CA ARG A 260 10.87 -4.64 16.76
C ARG A 260 11.56 -3.43 17.37
N TRP A 261 12.09 -2.53 16.54
CA TRP A 261 12.70 -1.29 17.03
C TRP A 261 11.73 -0.43 17.80
N ALA A 262 10.52 -0.20 17.25
CA ALA A 262 9.52 0.65 17.87
C ALA A 262 9.09 0.13 19.24
N TYR A 263 8.83 -1.17 19.37
CA TYR A 263 8.51 -1.80 20.66
C TYR A 263 9.68 -1.75 21.63
N ALA A 264 10.90 -2.09 21.19
CA ALA A 264 12.09 -2.10 22.06
C ALA A 264 12.43 -0.72 22.63
N HIS A 265 12.08 0.36 21.92
CA HIS A 265 12.35 1.74 22.36
C HIS A 265 11.13 2.41 23.01
N SER A 266 10.04 1.67 23.24
CA SER A 266 8.74 2.21 23.68
C SER A 266 8.38 3.47 22.88
N ASP A 267 8.56 3.41 21.55
CA ASP A 267 8.48 4.58 20.70
C ASP A 267 7.02 5.05 20.55
N PRO A 268 6.74 6.37 20.56
CA PRO A 268 5.38 6.88 20.43
C PRO A 268 4.62 6.42 19.18
N THR A 269 5.32 5.96 18.12
CA THR A 269 4.68 5.38 16.94
C THR A 269 3.89 4.10 17.23
N CYS A 270 4.12 3.45 18.39
CA CYS A 270 3.35 2.30 18.86
C CYS A 270 1.90 2.64 19.22
N LEU A 271 1.57 3.93 19.35
CA LEU A 271 0.23 4.40 19.68
C LEU A 271 -0.57 4.72 18.43
N PHE A 272 -1.78 4.17 18.34
CA PHE A 272 -2.70 4.49 17.26
C PHE A 272 -2.93 6.01 17.15
N PHE A 273 -2.84 6.51 15.91
CA PHE A 273 -3.02 7.91 15.53
C PHE A 273 -1.90 8.89 15.96
N VAL A 274 -0.73 8.39 16.40
CA VAL A 274 0.45 9.25 16.61
C VAL A 274 1.25 9.42 15.32
N GLY A 275 1.72 8.33 14.71
CA GLY A 275 2.48 8.37 13.45
C GLY A 275 3.63 9.39 13.47
N LYS A 276 3.73 10.25 12.44
CA LYS A 276 4.78 11.29 12.32
C LYS A 276 4.72 12.36 13.43
N GLN A 277 3.62 12.49 14.18
CA GLN A 277 3.53 13.44 15.30
C GLN A 277 4.55 13.14 16.40
N LYS A 278 5.07 11.90 16.47
CA LYS A 278 6.15 11.52 17.39
C LYS A 278 7.35 12.46 17.36
N PHE A 279 7.71 13.00 16.20
CA PHE A 279 8.87 13.88 16.10
C PHE A 279 8.62 15.23 16.79
N ALA A 280 7.38 15.74 16.76
CA ALA A 280 7.00 16.94 17.49
C ALA A 280 6.90 16.68 19.00
N LEU A 281 6.38 15.51 19.39
CA LEU A 281 6.36 15.05 20.79
C LEU A 281 7.78 14.96 21.38
N LYS A 282 8.72 14.33 20.65
CA LYS A 282 10.12 14.20 21.04
C LYS A 282 10.82 15.54 21.26
N LYS A 283 10.50 16.57 20.46
CA LYS A 283 11.06 17.93 20.59
C LYS A 283 10.68 18.63 21.91
N VAL A 284 9.54 18.26 22.50
CA VAL A 284 9.07 18.84 23.77
C VAL A 284 9.26 17.91 24.97
N GLY A 285 10.06 16.86 24.81
CA GLY A 285 10.45 15.92 25.88
C GLY A 285 9.57 14.68 26.00
N LEU A 286 8.55 14.49 25.16
CA LEU A 286 7.72 13.28 25.13
C LEU A 286 8.34 12.25 24.18
N ARG A 287 9.35 11.51 24.66
CA ARG A 287 10.19 10.64 23.82
C ARG A 287 9.72 9.19 23.77
N THR A 288 9.04 8.71 24.79
CA THR A 288 8.52 7.33 24.88
C THR A 288 7.00 7.28 25.14
N VAL A 289 6.42 6.08 25.09
CA VAL A 289 5.02 5.86 25.50
C VAL A 289 4.83 6.20 26.98
N GLU A 290 5.80 5.91 27.84
CA GLU A 290 5.76 6.24 29.27
C GLU A 290 5.66 7.75 29.50
N ASP A 291 6.48 8.55 28.80
CA ASP A 291 6.42 10.01 28.88
C ASP A 291 5.01 10.53 28.56
N ILE A 292 4.37 9.97 27.52
CA ILE A 292 3.01 10.34 27.10
C ILE A 292 1.97 9.89 28.14
N ALA A 293 2.14 8.71 28.73
CA ALA A 293 1.22 8.15 29.73
C ALA A 293 1.16 8.99 31.01
N VAL A 294 2.27 9.65 31.39
CA VAL A 294 2.36 10.48 32.60
C VAL A 294 2.23 11.98 32.34
N MET A 295 2.19 12.43 31.08
CA MET A 295 2.24 13.84 30.73
C MET A 295 1.20 14.72 31.46
N HIS A 296 1.60 15.92 31.87
CA HIS A 296 0.70 16.93 32.43
C HIS A 296 0.16 17.82 31.30
N ILE A 297 -1.04 17.50 30.81
CA ILE A 297 -1.65 18.10 29.60
C ILE A 297 -1.60 19.64 29.57
N PRO A 298 -1.92 20.39 30.65
CA PRO A 298 -1.87 21.84 30.63
C PRO A 298 -0.53 22.45 30.18
N GLU A 299 0.59 21.76 30.43
CA GLU A 299 1.92 22.22 29.99
C GLU A 299 2.06 22.23 28.46
N TYR A 300 1.42 21.29 27.78
CA TYR A 300 1.53 21.11 26.33
C TYR A 300 0.50 21.93 25.55
N LEU A 301 -0.35 22.69 26.25
CA LEU A 301 -1.29 23.65 25.67
C LEU A 301 -0.68 25.05 25.52
N ARG A 302 0.50 25.31 26.11
CA ARG A 302 1.12 26.64 26.18
C ARG A 302 2.61 26.58 25.81
N PRO A 303 3.20 27.67 25.27
CA PRO A 303 4.65 27.74 25.06
C PRO A 303 5.43 27.53 26.37
N PRO A 304 6.65 26.96 26.33
CA PRO A 304 7.39 26.55 25.13
C PRO A 304 7.05 25.13 24.64
N LYS A 305 6.27 24.34 25.40
CA LYS A 305 5.96 22.92 25.08
C LYS A 305 4.75 22.72 24.17
N ARG A 306 4.10 23.81 23.71
CA ARG A 306 2.95 23.75 22.81
C ARG A 306 3.29 22.99 21.52
N ILE A 307 2.51 21.97 21.21
CA ILE A 307 2.65 21.21 19.96
C ILE A 307 1.61 21.72 18.96
N ALA A 308 2.08 22.15 17.78
CA ALA A 308 1.20 22.65 16.73
C ALA A 308 0.17 21.58 16.33
N ARG A 309 -1.09 22.00 16.16
CA ARG A 309 -2.23 21.14 15.74
C ARG A 309 -2.63 20.04 16.75
N LEU A 310 -2.06 20.00 17.95
CA LEU A 310 -2.53 19.13 19.04
C LEU A 310 -3.29 19.97 20.08
N GLY A 311 -4.61 19.77 20.12
CA GLY A 311 -5.48 20.34 21.16
C GLY A 311 -5.58 19.43 22.38
N GLU A 312 -6.28 19.92 23.41
CA GLU A 312 -6.46 19.22 24.68
C GLU A 312 -7.08 17.83 24.50
N GLN A 313 -8.11 17.70 23.66
CA GLN A 313 -8.76 16.41 23.38
C GLN A 313 -7.79 15.39 22.77
N SER A 314 -6.95 15.82 21.81
CA SER A 314 -5.95 14.97 21.19
C SER A 314 -4.90 14.49 22.20
N LEU A 315 -4.42 15.39 23.06
CA LEU A 315 -3.49 15.05 24.13
C LEU A 315 -4.12 14.09 25.14
N ARG A 316 -5.37 14.32 25.56
CA ARG A 316 -6.12 13.40 26.44
C ARG A 316 -6.20 12.00 25.84
N ARG A 317 -6.59 11.89 24.56
CA ARG A 317 -6.65 10.61 23.84
C ARG A 317 -5.28 9.94 23.73
N MET A 318 -4.22 10.68 23.42
CA MET A 318 -2.85 10.13 23.37
C MET A 318 -2.40 9.59 24.73
N LYS A 319 -2.61 10.36 25.81
CA LYS A 319 -2.30 9.93 27.19
C LYS A 319 -3.02 8.64 27.55
N GLN A 320 -4.31 8.58 27.26
CA GLN A 320 -5.16 7.42 27.52
C GLN A 320 -4.69 6.18 26.74
N ARG A 321 -4.39 6.33 25.45
CA ARG A 321 -3.85 5.24 24.63
C ARG A 321 -2.49 4.77 25.11
N ALA A 322 -1.63 5.68 25.56
CA ALA A 322 -0.36 5.33 26.17
C ALA A 322 -0.55 4.48 27.43
N GLN A 323 -1.51 4.86 28.30
CA GLN A 323 -1.84 4.08 29.48
C GLN A 323 -2.40 2.69 29.15
N VAL A 324 -3.29 2.60 28.15
CA VAL A 324 -3.84 1.33 27.65
C VAL A 324 -2.74 0.44 27.06
N PHE A 325 -1.84 1.02 26.28
CA PHE A 325 -0.69 0.33 25.71
C PHE A 325 0.20 -0.28 26.79
N LEU A 326 0.55 0.49 27.82
CA LEU A 326 1.38 0.02 28.93
C LEU A 326 0.69 -1.03 29.82
N GLN A 327 -0.64 -1.02 29.88
CA GLN A 327 -1.42 -2.05 30.58
C GLN A 327 -1.55 -3.35 29.77
N GLY A 328 -1.24 -3.33 28.47
CA GLY A 328 -1.30 -4.51 27.61
C GLY A 328 -2.71 -5.07 27.36
N ARG A 329 -3.77 -4.37 27.76
CA ARG A 329 -5.17 -4.83 27.62
C ARG A 329 -6.05 -3.75 27.01
N PRO A 330 -7.03 -4.10 26.17
CA PRO A 330 -7.97 -3.14 25.61
C PRO A 330 -8.80 -2.45 26.70
N TRP A 331 -9.16 -1.19 26.47
CA TRP A 331 -10.17 -0.49 27.26
C TRP A 331 -11.42 -0.26 26.43
N ILE A 332 -12.51 -0.95 26.76
CA ILE A 332 -13.84 -0.75 26.19
C ILE A 332 -14.63 0.23 27.06
N ARG A 333 -15.31 1.20 26.43
CA ARG A 333 -16.15 2.22 27.06
C ARG A 333 -17.62 1.90 26.82
N PRO A 334 -18.51 2.12 27.79
CA PRO A 334 -19.95 1.93 27.58
C PRO A 334 -20.53 3.02 26.65
N GLY A 335 -21.82 2.93 26.35
CA GLY A 335 -22.57 3.98 25.65
C GLY A 335 -22.85 3.73 24.17
N TYR A 336 -22.70 2.48 23.70
CA TYR A 336 -23.13 2.05 22.38
C TYR A 336 -24.31 1.06 22.50
N THR A 337 -25.12 0.98 21.45
CA THR A 337 -26.18 -0.01 21.30
C THR A 337 -26.03 -0.71 19.96
N PHE A 338 -26.42 -1.97 19.92
CA PHE A 338 -26.55 -2.71 18.66
C PHE A 338 -28.02 -2.76 18.25
N PRO A 339 -28.32 -2.73 16.95
CA PRO A 339 -29.66 -3.03 16.46
C PRO A 339 -30.13 -4.40 16.98
N ASP A 340 -31.37 -4.47 17.49
CA ASP A 340 -32.01 -5.75 17.85
C ASP A 340 -32.80 -6.24 16.65
N VAL A 341 -32.18 -7.13 15.88
CA VAL A 341 -32.73 -7.72 14.66
C VAL A 341 -32.64 -9.24 14.70
N GLU A 342 -33.48 -9.91 13.91
CA GLU A 342 -33.47 -11.38 13.83
C GLU A 342 -32.29 -11.90 13.01
N ARG A 343 -31.85 -11.11 12.02
CA ARG A 343 -30.78 -11.45 11.08
C ARG A 343 -29.69 -10.39 11.06
N GLU A 344 -28.47 -10.80 11.34
CA GLU A 344 -27.26 -9.98 11.21
C GLU A 344 -26.39 -10.52 10.08
N ILE A 345 -25.85 -9.63 9.25
CA ILE A 345 -25.03 -9.99 8.11
C ILE A 345 -23.69 -9.27 8.25
N TYR A 346 -22.61 -10.03 8.39
CA TYR A 346 -21.26 -9.49 8.36
C TYR A 346 -20.74 -9.55 6.93
N PHE A 347 -20.43 -8.39 6.37
CA PHE A 347 -20.23 -8.20 4.94
C PHE A 347 -18.85 -7.64 4.62
N ASP A 348 -18.13 -8.32 3.73
CA ASP A 348 -16.79 -7.94 3.27
C ASP A 348 -16.64 -8.11 1.75
N ILE A 349 -15.79 -7.27 1.13
CA ILE A 349 -15.54 -7.25 -0.32
C ILE A 349 -14.06 -7.43 -0.64
N GLU A 350 -13.78 -8.33 -1.58
CA GLU A 350 -12.47 -8.41 -2.24
C GLU A 350 -12.49 -7.74 -3.62
N ASP A 351 -11.50 -6.87 -3.84
CA ASP A 351 -11.32 -6.09 -5.06
C ASP A 351 -9.86 -6.07 -5.52
N ASP A 352 -9.66 -5.92 -6.82
CA ASP A 352 -8.38 -5.60 -7.45
C ASP A 352 -8.44 -4.18 -8.05
N PRO A 353 -7.95 -3.16 -7.32
CA PRO A 353 -7.96 -1.79 -7.80
C PRO A 353 -7.04 -1.57 -9.02
N THR A 354 -6.10 -2.48 -9.30
CA THR A 354 -5.21 -2.38 -10.47
C THR A 354 -5.95 -2.70 -11.78
N GLN A 355 -7.03 -3.47 -11.69
CA GLN A 355 -7.91 -3.83 -12.80
C GLN A 355 -9.30 -3.18 -12.67
N ALA A 356 -9.49 -2.32 -11.67
CA ALA A 356 -10.76 -1.74 -11.29
C ALA A 356 -11.88 -2.79 -11.11
N LEU A 357 -11.56 -3.97 -10.58
CA LEU A 357 -12.43 -5.15 -10.51
C LEU A 357 -12.83 -5.45 -9.06
N THR A 358 -14.09 -5.77 -8.82
CA THR A 358 -14.62 -6.36 -7.59
C THR A 358 -15.03 -7.80 -7.88
N TYR A 359 -14.34 -8.77 -7.28
CA TYR A 359 -14.52 -10.18 -7.63
C TYR A 359 -15.24 -11.01 -6.56
N LEU A 360 -15.36 -10.56 -5.32
CA LEU A 360 -16.03 -11.33 -4.26
C LEU A 360 -16.85 -10.44 -3.31
N PHE A 361 -18.07 -10.86 -3.03
CA PHE A 361 -18.94 -10.35 -1.97
C PHE A 361 -19.19 -11.47 -0.96
N GLY A 362 -18.62 -11.35 0.23
CA GLY A 362 -18.72 -12.34 1.31
C GLY A 362 -19.74 -11.96 2.37
N LEU A 363 -20.53 -12.92 2.82
CA LEU A 363 -21.63 -12.70 3.76
C LEU A 363 -21.63 -13.80 4.82
N LEU A 364 -21.30 -13.48 6.06
CA LEU A 364 -21.59 -14.35 7.20
C LEU A 364 -22.96 -13.96 7.76
N ILE A 365 -23.95 -14.82 7.51
CA ILE A 365 -25.34 -14.63 7.94
C ILE A 365 -25.51 -15.30 9.31
N VAL A 366 -25.90 -14.50 10.30
CA VAL A 366 -26.18 -14.93 11.67
C VAL A 366 -27.67 -14.71 11.94
N GLU A 367 -28.40 -15.80 12.09
CA GLU A 367 -29.82 -15.79 12.46
C GLU A 367 -29.98 -16.33 13.89
N ARG A 368 -30.91 -15.75 14.65
CA ARG A 368 -31.13 -16.12 16.05
C ARG A 368 -31.45 -17.62 16.17
N GLY A 369 -30.71 -18.32 17.02
CA GLY A 369 -30.91 -19.76 17.27
C GLY A 369 -30.37 -20.69 16.17
N MET A 370 -29.75 -20.16 15.11
CA MET A 370 -29.17 -20.93 14.01
C MET A 370 -27.64 -20.78 13.98
N PRO A 371 -26.89 -21.79 13.51
CA PRO A 371 -25.44 -21.65 13.31
C PRO A 371 -25.15 -20.63 12.19
N PRO A 372 -24.07 -19.82 12.31
CA PRO A 372 -23.68 -18.89 11.25
C PRO A 372 -23.44 -19.57 9.91
N GLN A 373 -23.98 -19.01 8.84
CA GLN A 373 -23.85 -19.53 7.47
C GLN A 373 -23.07 -18.55 6.59
N PHE A 374 -22.03 -19.04 5.91
CA PHE A 374 -21.29 -18.25 4.95
C PHE A 374 -21.91 -18.38 3.55
N LYS A 375 -22.28 -17.26 2.95
CA LYS A 375 -22.78 -17.12 1.58
C LYS A 375 -21.87 -16.16 0.83
N TYR A 376 -21.71 -16.34 -0.47
CA TYR A 376 -20.89 -15.45 -1.27
C TYR A 376 -21.39 -15.30 -2.72
N PHE A 377 -20.96 -14.22 -3.37
CA PHE A 377 -21.08 -13.99 -4.81
C PHE A 377 -19.69 -13.78 -5.39
N LEU A 378 -19.28 -14.63 -6.35
CA LEU A 378 -17.91 -14.67 -6.86
C LEU A 378 -17.90 -14.53 -8.39
N ALA A 379 -17.14 -13.54 -8.88
CA ALA A 379 -16.75 -13.43 -10.28
C ALA A 379 -15.47 -14.24 -10.49
N ARG A 380 -15.55 -15.34 -11.23
CA ARG A 380 -14.38 -16.21 -11.49
C ARG A 380 -13.48 -15.65 -12.58
N LYS A 381 -14.00 -14.68 -13.34
CA LYS A 381 -13.29 -13.93 -14.37
C LYS A 381 -13.73 -12.47 -14.34
N PRO A 382 -12.90 -11.53 -14.83
CA PRO A 382 -13.25 -10.11 -14.86
C PRO A 382 -14.55 -9.80 -15.62
N ASP A 383 -14.85 -10.53 -16.70
CA ASP A 383 -16.08 -10.36 -17.49
C ASP A 383 -17.35 -10.86 -16.79
N GLU A 384 -17.23 -11.51 -15.62
CA GLU A 384 -18.36 -11.93 -14.78
C GLU A 384 -18.71 -10.90 -13.68
N GLU A 385 -17.96 -9.80 -13.54
CA GLU A 385 -18.19 -8.77 -12.51
C GLU A 385 -19.65 -8.30 -12.53
N GLU A 386 -20.13 -7.82 -13.68
CA GLU A 386 -21.48 -7.25 -13.79
C GLU A 386 -22.57 -8.25 -13.37
N ARG A 387 -22.52 -9.49 -13.85
CA ARG A 387 -23.53 -10.50 -13.49
C ARG A 387 -23.49 -10.79 -11.99
N THR A 388 -22.29 -10.82 -11.41
CA THR A 388 -22.06 -11.10 -9.99
C THR A 388 -22.63 -9.98 -9.13
N VAL A 389 -22.36 -8.74 -9.51
CA VAL A 389 -22.88 -7.53 -8.88
C VAL A 389 -24.40 -7.49 -8.95
N ARG A 390 -25.00 -7.77 -10.11
CA ARG A 390 -26.47 -7.81 -10.27
C ARG A 390 -27.11 -8.87 -9.37
N ALA A 391 -26.53 -10.07 -9.30
CA ALA A 391 -27.00 -11.11 -8.39
C ALA A 391 -26.89 -10.70 -6.91
N PHE A 392 -25.83 -9.99 -6.53
CA PHE A 392 -25.71 -9.41 -5.19
C PHE A 392 -26.76 -8.31 -4.94
N TRP A 393 -27.05 -7.48 -5.95
CA TRP A 393 -28.09 -6.45 -5.88
C TRP A 393 -29.48 -7.03 -5.67
N ASP A 394 -29.80 -8.13 -6.38
CA ASP A 394 -31.05 -8.88 -6.18
C ASP A 394 -31.13 -9.46 -4.76
N PHE A 395 -30.01 -9.91 -4.20
CA PHE A 395 -29.94 -10.34 -2.80
C PHE A 395 -30.21 -9.19 -1.83
N LEU A 396 -29.64 -8.00 -2.04
CA LEU A 396 -29.95 -6.83 -1.21
C LEU A 396 -31.44 -6.46 -1.29
N ASN A 397 -32.03 -6.53 -2.48
CA ASN A 397 -33.45 -6.23 -2.69
C ASN A 397 -34.38 -7.21 -1.96
N THR A 398 -34.04 -8.50 -1.98
CA THR A 398 -34.87 -9.57 -1.41
C THR A 398 -34.63 -9.80 0.09
N THR A 399 -33.56 -9.23 0.64
CA THR A 399 -33.25 -9.31 2.07
C THR A 399 -33.93 -8.15 2.81
N SER A 400 -35.15 -8.37 3.28
CA SER A 400 -35.77 -7.49 4.29
C SER A 400 -35.26 -7.87 5.70
N ASP A 401 -35.28 -6.89 6.61
CA ASP A 401 -35.10 -7.12 8.06
C ASP A 401 -33.74 -7.68 8.50
N ALA A 402 -32.66 -7.16 7.90
CA ALA A 402 -31.29 -7.45 8.32
C ALA A 402 -30.48 -6.18 8.57
N VAL A 403 -29.46 -6.28 9.42
CA VAL A 403 -28.40 -5.26 9.57
C VAL A 403 -27.11 -5.76 8.96
N TYR A 404 -26.47 -4.90 8.18
CA TYR A 404 -25.18 -5.18 7.55
C TYR A 404 -24.06 -4.60 8.39
N TYR A 405 -23.33 -5.45 9.09
CA TYR A 405 -22.09 -5.07 9.77
C TYR A 405 -20.95 -5.08 8.76
N VAL A 406 -20.30 -3.93 8.62
CA VAL A 406 -19.07 -3.76 7.84
C VAL A 406 -17.97 -3.28 8.77
N TYR A 407 -16.71 -3.55 8.41
CA TYR A 407 -15.63 -3.04 9.22
C TYR A 407 -15.44 -1.55 8.99
N SER A 408 -15.61 -1.04 7.77
CA SER A 408 -15.35 0.38 7.47
C SER A 408 -16.22 0.90 6.33
N HIS A 409 -16.05 2.18 5.97
CA HIS A 409 -16.74 2.77 4.81
C HIS A 409 -16.33 2.18 3.45
N LYS A 410 -15.29 1.31 3.36
CA LYS A 410 -14.80 0.75 2.09
C LYS A 410 -15.96 0.13 1.29
N GLU A 411 -16.74 -0.73 1.93
CA GLU A 411 -17.83 -1.48 1.31
C GLU A 411 -18.87 -0.54 0.69
N ARG A 412 -19.32 0.48 1.45
CA ARG A 412 -20.21 1.54 0.95
C ARG A 412 -19.66 2.26 -0.28
N THR A 413 -18.39 2.65 -0.26
CA THR A 413 -17.75 3.31 -1.42
C THR A 413 -17.77 2.41 -2.65
N THR A 414 -17.38 1.15 -2.48
CA THR A 414 -17.31 0.18 -3.58
C THR A 414 -18.70 -0.08 -4.15
N LEU A 415 -19.71 -0.30 -3.31
CA LEU A 415 -21.09 -0.48 -3.77
C LEU A 415 -21.64 0.73 -4.52
N LYS A 416 -21.32 1.96 -4.06
CA LYS A 416 -21.69 3.19 -4.78
C LYS A 416 -21.07 3.23 -6.18
N HIS A 417 -19.77 2.94 -6.29
CA HIS A 417 -19.10 2.91 -7.60
C HIS A 417 -19.66 1.83 -8.53
N LEU A 418 -19.98 0.65 -8.00
CA LEU A 418 -20.58 -0.45 -8.79
C LEU A 418 -22.00 -0.12 -9.24
N MET A 419 -22.79 0.53 -8.38
CA MET A 419 -24.12 1.03 -8.71
C MET A 419 -24.07 2.00 -9.89
N GLU A 420 -23.19 3.00 -9.82
CA GLU A 420 -22.99 3.99 -10.89
C GLU A 420 -22.47 3.32 -12.17
N ARG A 421 -21.47 2.43 -12.06
CA ARG A 421 -20.87 1.73 -13.19
C ARG A 421 -21.86 0.88 -13.98
N TYR A 422 -22.75 0.17 -13.28
CA TYR A 422 -23.69 -0.78 -13.90
C TYR A 422 -25.14 -0.31 -13.97
N ALA A 423 -25.38 0.98 -13.68
CA ALA A 423 -26.69 1.61 -13.65
C ALA A 423 -27.71 0.79 -12.84
N LEU A 424 -27.34 0.43 -11.61
CA LEU A 424 -28.18 -0.32 -10.68
C LEU A 424 -29.16 0.61 -9.95
N ASP A 425 -30.24 0.04 -9.41
CA ASP A 425 -31.30 0.82 -8.73
C ASP A 425 -30.75 1.52 -7.47
N PRO A 426 -30.76 2.87 -7.43
CA PRO A 426 -30.31 3.64 -6.26
C PRO A 426 -31.14 3.41 -4.99
N GLN A 427 -32.41 3.03 -5.10
CA GLN A 427 -33.27 2.82 -3.93
C GLN A 427 -32.78 1.63 -3.09
N ILE A 428 -32.25 0.59 -3.75
CA ILE A 428 -31.65 -0.58 -3.08
C ILE A 428 -30.38 -0.16 -2.32
N PHE A 429 -29.55 0.70 -2.91
CA PHE A 429 -28.35 1.23 -2.25
C PHE A 429 -28.72 2.06 -1.01
N GLU A 430 -29.68 2.97 -1.12
CA GLU A 430 -30.12 3.78 0.03
C GLU A 430 -30.72 2.91 1.14
N ALA A 431 -31.47 1.86 0.79
CA ALA A 431 -31.98 0.89 1.76
C ALA A 431 -30.85 0.11 2.46
N TYR A 432 -29.79 -0.27 1.73
CA TYR A 432 -28.58 -0.87 2.32
C TYR A 432 -27.90 0.12 3.28
N VAL A 433 -27.67 1.36 2.86
CA VAL A 433 -27.01 2.39 3.68
C VAL A 433 -27.75 2.65 4.99
N ALA A 434 -29.09 2.64 4.95
CA ALA A 434 -29.92 2.80 6.15
C ALA A 434 -29.78 1.63 7.15
N ARG A 435 -29.39 0.44 6.68
CA ARG A 435 -29.23 -0.80 7.46
C ARG A 435 -27.78 -1.14 7.79
N GLU A 436 -26.83 -0.35 7.30
CA GLU A 436 -25.40 -0.56 7.50
C GLU A 436 -24.94 -0.06 8.88
N PHE A 437 -24.10 -0.86 9.53
CA PHE A 437 -23.44 -0.54 10.78
C PHE A 437 -21.92 -0.65 10.62
N ASP A 438 -21.24 0.49 10.60
CA ASP A 438 -19.77 0.60 10.54
C ASP A 438 -19.16 0.35 11.93
N LEU A 439 -18.54 -0.82 12.10
CA LEU A 439 -17.88 -1.21 13.35
C LEU A 439 -16.65 -0.36 13.66
N TYR A 440 -15.89 0.09 12.66
CA TYR A 440 -14.66 0.84 12.94
C TYR A 440 -14.97 2.22 13.53
N SER A 441 -15.82 3.00 12.86
CA SER A 441 -16.10 4.37 13.30
C SER A 441 -17.01 4.40 14.53
N ARG A 442 -18.10 3.63 14.53
CA ARG A 442 -19.14 3.67 15.57
C ARG A 442 -18.81 2.85 16.81
N LEU A 443 -17.81 1.96 16.76
CA LEU A 443 -17.50 1.07 17.87
C LEU A 443 -16.02 1.15 18.25
N VAL A 444 -15.11 0.75 17.35
CA VAL A 444 -13.67 0.63 17.67
C VAL A 444 -13.06 2.00 17.99
N VAL A 445 -13.22 3.00 17.13
CA VAL A 445 -12.58 4.32 17.35
C VAL A 445 -13.24 5.10 18.49
N GLU A 446 -14.57 5.03 18.60
CA GLU A 446 -15.34 5.84 19.55
C GLU A 446 -15.34 5.24 20.95
N HIS A 447 -15.60 3.94 21.07
CA HIS A 447 -15.86 3.26 22.33
C HIS A 447 -14.71 2.36 22.80
N SER A 448 -13.52 2.43 22.20
CA SER A 448 -12.39 1.68 22.72
C SER A 448 -11.02 2.33 22.52
N ASP A 449 -10.04 1.86 23.27
CA ASP A 449 -8.63 2.00 22.93
C ASP A 449 -7.94 0.66 23.08
N TRP A 450 -6.94 0.42 22.24
CA TRP A 450 -6.24 -0.86 22.12
C TRP A 450 -4.73 -0.68 22.27
N PRO A 451 -4.01 -1.69 22.83
CA PRO A 451 -2.57 -1.68 22.99
C PRO A 451 -1.84 -1.98 21.66
N THR A 452 -2.15 -1.21 20.62
CA THR A 452 -1.59 -1.40 19.27
C THR A 452 -1.55 -0.10 18.48
N PHE A 453 -0.66 -0.04 17.49
CA PHE A 453 -0.48 1.13 16.61
C PHE A 453 -1.53 1.22 15.50
N SER A 454 -2.29 0.15 15.25
CA SER A 454 -3.22 0.04 14.13
C SER A 454 -4.56 -0.50 14.62
N TYR A 455 -5.64 0.19 14.25
CA TYR A 455 -7.01 -0.28 14.50
C TYR A 455 -7.58 -0.92 13.22
N SER A 456 -6.77 -1.64 12.45
CA SER A 456 -7.32 -2.49 11.38
C SER A 456 -8.01 -3.71 11.99
N ILE A 457 -8.95 -4.32 11.26
CA ILE A 457 -9.66 -5.52 11.71
C ILE A 457 -8.71 -6.60 12.20
N LYS A 458 -7.60 -6.81 11.48
CA LYS A 458 -6.56 -7.79 11.84
C LYS A 458 -5.89 -7.50 13.16
N HIS A 459 -5.60 -6.24 13.46
CA HIS A 459 -4.94 -5.90 14.73
C HIS A 459 -5.92 -6.03 15.89
N ILE A 460 -7.15 -5.53 15.73
CA ILE A 460 -8.18 -5.62 16.76
C ILE A 460 -8.55 -7.08 17.05
N ALA A 461 -8.82 -7.87 16.00
CA ALA A 461 -9.20 -9.27 16.16
C ALA A 461 -8.05 -10.11 16.77
N LYS A 462 -6.79 -9.87 16.38
CA LYS A 462 -5.64 -10.53 17.02
C LYS A 462 -5.50 -10.15 18.50
N CYS A 463 -5.78 -8.91 18.89
CA CYS A 463 -5.78 -8.49 20.30
C CYS A 463 -6.82 -9.25 21.15
N ILE A 464 -7.89 -9.77 20.54
CA ILE A 464 -8.92 -10.58 21.24
C ILE A 464 -8.73 -12.09 21.02
N GLY A 465 -7.60 -12.51 20.43
CA GLY A 465 -7.25 -13.92 20.23
C GLY A 465 -7.85 -14.58 18.97
N PHE A 466 -8.43 -13.81 18.05
CA PHE A 466 -8.91 -14.36 16.78
C PHE A 466 -7.73 -14.72 15.86
N THR A 467 -7.82 -15.87 15.21
CA THR A 467 -6.82 -16.35 14.25
C THR A 467 -7.49 -16.66 12.91
N TRP A 468 -6.88 -16.20 11.82
CA TRP A 468 -7.24 -16.60 10.46
C TRP A 468 -6.73 -18.01 10.18
N ARG A 469 -7.42 -18.72 9.28
CA ARG A 469 -6.98 -20.03 8.77
C ARG A 469 -5.69 -19.92 7.95
N ASP A 470 -5.54 -18.81 7.21
CA ASP A 470 -4.33 -18.55 6.44
C ASP A 470 -3.18 -18.05 7.32
N PRO A 471 -1.93 -18.52 7.10
CA PRO A 471 -0.78 -18.04 7.85
C PRO A 471 -0.35 -16.60 7.49
N ASP A 472 -0.66 -16.11 6.28
CA ASP A 472 -0.33 -14.74 5.84
C ASP A 472 -1.57 -14.02 5.25
N PRO A 473 -2.59 -13.74 6.09
CA PRO A 473 -3.84 -13.16 5.63
C PRO A 473 -3.64 -11.68 5.27
N SER A 474 -3.77 -11.32 3.99
CA SER A 474 -3.75 -9.92 3.54
C SER A 474 -4.62 -9.72 2.29
N GLY A 475 -5.35 -8.60 2.22
CA GLY A 475 -6.08 -8.23 0.99
C GLY A 475 -5.14 -7.99 -0.19
N ALA A 476 -3.88 -7.64 0.07
CA ALA A 476 -2.83 -7.61 -0.96
C ALA A 476 -2.58 -9.03 -1.52
N ASN A 477 -2.50 -10.04 -0.65
CA ASN A 477 -2.32 -11.43 -1.07
C ASN A 477 -3.58 -11.99 -1.75
N SER A 478 -4.80 -11.59 -1.36
CA SER A 478 -6.02 -12.04 -2.06
C SER A 478 -6.02 -11.60 -3.53
N ILE A 479 -5.58 -10.38 -3.83
CA ILE A 479 -5.37 -9.89 -5.21
C ILE A 479 -4.34 -10.74 -5.95
N ALA A 480 -3.23 -11.08 -5.29
CA ALA A 480 -2.20 -11.92 -5.88
C ALA A 480 -2.69 -13.34 -6.18
N TRP A 481 -3.46 -13.95 -5.28
CA TRP A 481 -4.05 -15.27 -5.48
C TRP A 481 -5.08 -15.25 -6.62
N TYR A 482 -5.88 -14.19 -6.73
CA TYR A 482 -6.86 -14.05 -7.80
C TYR A 482 -6.18 -13.93 -9.17
N ASN A 483 -5.14 -13.11 -9.29
CA ASN A 483 -4.37 -12.98 -10.53
C ASN A 483 -3.64 -14.28 -10.90
N GLN A 484 -3.09 -15.00 -9.92
CA GLN A 484 -2.51 -16.33 -10.16
C GLN A 484 -3.56 -17.34 -10.63
N TYR A 485 -4.78 -17.27 -10.08
CA TYR A 485 -5.90 -18.10 -10.52
C TYR A 485 -6.30 -17.77 -11.97
N LEU A 486 -6.40 -16.49 -12.33
CA LEU A 486 -6.70 -16.10 -13.71
C LEU A 486 -5.65 -16.61 -14.70
N ALA A 487 -4.37 -16.62 -14.31
CA ALA A 487 -3.27 -17.15 -15.12
C ALA A 487 -3.29 -18.69 -15.20
N ASN A 488 -3.80 -19.39 -14.18
CA ASN A 488 -3.97 -20.84 -14.18
C ASN A 488 -5.30 -21.27 -13.53
N PRO A 489 -6.43 -21.20 -14.26
CA PRO A 489 -7.75 -21.47 -13.70
C PRO A 489 -7.96 -22.92 -13.22
N SER A 490 -7.02 -23.83 -13.49
CA SER A 490 -7.08 -25.21 -12.98
C SER A 490 -6.70 -25.32 -11.50
N ASP A 491 -6.02 -24.31 -10.92
CA ASP A 491 -5.63 -24.33 -9.51
C ASP A 491 -6.72 -23.74 -8.60
N GLU A 492 -7.80 -24.49 -8.40
CA GLU A 492 -8.95 -24.12 -7.56
C GLU A 492 -8.59 -23.85 -6.10
N ARG A 493 -7.39 -24.25 -5.65
CA ARG A 493 -6.93 -23.98 -4.27
C ARG A 493 -6.82 -22.47 -4.03
N LEU A 494 -6.48 -21.68 -5.06
CA LEU A 494 -6.34 -20.22 -4.94
C LEU A 494 -7.70 -19.56 -4.65
N LEU A 495 -8.77 -19.94 -5.37
CA LEU A 495 -10.11 -19.43 -5.09
C LEU A 495 -10.61 -19.87 -3.70
N ARG A 496 -10.37 -21.13 -3.32
CA ARG A 496 -10.73 -21.62 -1.99
C ARG A 496 -10.06 -20.80 -0.89
N ARG A 497 -8.76 -20.52 -1.05
CA ARG A 497 -7.98 -19.69 -0.13
C ARG A 497 -8.53 -18.27 0.00
N ILE A 498 -8.97 -17.66 -1.11
CA ILE A 498 -9.63 -16.34 -1.11
C ILE A 498 -10.97 -16.40 -0.35
N LEU A 499 -11.80 -17.42 -0.60
CA LEU A 499 -13.09 -17.59 0.07
C LEU A 499 -12.92 -17.80 1.59
N GLU A 500 -11.94 -18.63 1.99
CA GLU A 500 -11.62 -18.86 3.40
C GLU A 500 -11.12 -17.57 4.08
N TYR A 501 -10.26 -16.81 3.41
CA TYR A 501 -9.77 -15.52 3.90
C TYR A 501 -10.92 -14.51 4.12
N ASN A 502 -11.80 -14.36 3.13
CA ASN A 502 -12.93 -13.43 3.19
C ASN A 502 -14.01 -13.87 4.20
N GLU A 503 -14.27 -15.17 4.34
CA GLU A 503 -15.11 -15.70 5.42
C GLU A 503 -14.48 -15.40 6.80
N ASP A 504 -13.16 -15.52 6.95
CA ASP A 504 -12.48 -15.20 8.21
C ASP A 504 -12.57 -13.70 8.54
N ASP A 505 -12.49 -12.80 7.56
CA ASP A 505 -12.71 -11.37 7.78
C ASP A 505 -14.15 -11.09 8.26
N CYS A 506 -15.15 -11.79 7.71
CA CYS A 506 -16.53 -11.73 8.21
C CYS A 506 -16.66 -12.25 9.66
N ARG A 507 -16.02 -13.38 9.97
CA ARG A 507 -16.01 -13.97 11.32
C ARG A 507 -15.26 -13.11 12.33
N ALA A 508 -14.21 -12.41 11.91
CA ALA A 508 -13.48 -11.47 12.75
C ALA A 508 -14.37 -10.30 13.19
N MET A 509 -15.24 -9.79 12.30
CA MET A 509 -16.21 -8.75 12.66
C MET A 509 -17.22 -9.23 13.72
N LEU A 510 -17.74 -10.46 13.57
CA LEU A 510 -18.60 -11.09 14.57
C LEU A 510 -17.88 -11.19 15.93
N ALA A 511 -16.66 -11.72 15.95
CA ALA A 511 -15.86 -11.85 17.17
C ALA A 511 -15.59 -10.50 17.85
N ILE A 512 -15.33 -9.44 17.07
CA ILE A 512 -15.17 -8.08 17.61
C ILE A 512 -16.47 -7.62 18.26
N LYS A 513 -17.62 -7.74 17.58
CA LYS A 513 -18.91 -7.34 18.16
C LYS A 513 -19.20 -8.09 19.46
N GLU A 514 -19.01 -9.42 19.47
CA GLU A 514 -19.21 -10.26 20.66
C GLU A 514 -18.29 -9.86 21.82
N TYR A 515 -17.03 -9.48 21.51
CA TYR A 515 -16.11 -8.96 22.50
C TYR A 515 -16.65 -7.68 23.15
N PHE A 516 -17.14 -6.72 22.36
CA PHE A 516 -17.76 -5.51 22.90
C PHE A 516 -18.97 -5.86 23.79
N VAL A 517 -19.90 -6.71 23.32
CA VAL A 517 -21.05 -7.16 24.12
C VAL A 517 -20.63 -7.72 25.48
N ARG A 518 -19.60 -8.58 25.49
CA ARG A 518 -19.10 -9.22 26.73
C ARG A 518 -18.50 -8.22 27.72
N TYR A 519 -17.77 -7.21 27.23
CA TYR A 519 -17.01 -6.28 28.07
C TYR A 519 -17.69 -4.91 28.28
N ALA A 520 -18.95 -4.76 27.86
CA ALA A 520 -19.73 -3.52 28.02
C ALA A 520 -19.98 -3.11 29.48
N SER A 521 -19.93 -4.06 30.43
CA SER A 521 -20.27 -3.86 31.85
C SER A 521 -19.05 -3.83 32.80
N GLU A 522 -17.87 -4.27 32.36
CA GLU A 522 -16.67 -4.45 33.20
C GLU A 522 -15.77 -3.20 33.29
N SER A 523 -16.19 -2.10 32.65
CA SER A 523 -15.31 -0.99 32.26
C SER A 523 -15.06 0.06 33.35
N ARG A 524 -14.08 -0.21 34.24
CA ARG A 524 -13.30 0.86 34.89
C ARG A 524 -11.84 0.74 34.45
N LEU A 525 -11.29 1.81 33.86
CA LEU A 525 -9.83 1.91 33.70
C LEU A 525 -9.24 1.90 35.12
N SER A 526 -8.55 0.81 35.49
CA SER A 526 -7.82 0.76 36.75
C SER A 526 -6.84 1.93 36.77
N ARG A 527 -6.75 2.66 37.89
CA ARG A 527 -5.83 3.80 38.02
C ARG A 527 -4.44 3.37 37.54
N PHE A 528 -3.93 4.04 36.51
CA PHE A 528 -2.57 3.82 36.05
C PHE A 528 -1.62 4.19 37.18
N VAL A 529 -0.83 3.24 37.67
CA VAL A 529 0.20 3.44 38.69
C VAL A 529 1.56 3.34 38.00
N PRO A 530 2.36 4.42 37.96
CA PRO A 530 3.71 4.35 37.38
C PRO A 530 4.58 3.31 38.08
N GLY A 531 5.32 2.49 37.32
CA GLY A 531 6.39 1.63 37.86
C GLY A 531 6.01 0.20 38.25
N THR A 532 4.83 -0.31 37.89
CA THR A 532 4.52 -1.75 38.04
C THR A 532 4.97 -2.51 36.78
N PRO A 533 5.91 -3.46 36.85
CA PRO A 533 6.22 -4.33 35.72
C PRO A 533 5.05 -5.31 35.54
N GLN A 534 4.42 -5.32 34.36
CA GLN A 534 3.46 -6.35 33.97
C GLN A 534 3.97 -7.10 32.73
N ALA A 535 3.67 -8.39 32.67
CA ALA A 535 4.30 -9.39 31.83
C ALA A 535 4.46 -8.96 30.36
N SER A 536 5.70 -8.98 29.88
CA SER A 536 6.09 -8.83 28.49
C SER A 536 5.60 -10.00 27.64
N GLY A 537 4.30 -10.01 27.33
CA GLY A 537 3.67 -10.90 26.37
C GLY A 537 3.14 -10.09 25.20
N HIS A 538 4.03 -9.46 24.42
CA HIS A 538 3.62 -8.88 23.15
C HIS A 538 3.36 -10.01 22.16
N PRO A 539 2.18 -10.11 21.52
CA PRO A 539 2.01 -10.95 20.36
C PRO A 539 2.85 -10.34 19.23
N SER A 540 4.07 -10.84 19.07
CA SER A 540 4.88 -10.57 17.88
C SER A 540 4.09 -10.99 16.65
N LEU A 541 3.89 -10.06 15.71
CA LEU A 541 3.27 -10.33 14.42
C LEU A 541 4.21 -11.02 13.43
N ALA A 542 5.47 -11.28 13.81
CA ALA A 542 6.38 -12.07 12.99
C ALA A 542 6.01 -13.56 13.04
N ASN A 543 5.86 -14.15 11.85
CA ASN A 543 5.67 -15.58 11.61
C ASN A 543 6.39 -16.45 12.65
N PRO A 544 5.73 -17.43 13.29
CA PRO A 544 6.44 -18.42 14.07
C PRO A 544 7.30 -19.23 13.11
N VAL A 545 8.62 -19.06 13.21
CA VAL A 545 9.57 -20.02 12.64
C VAL A 545 9.30 -21.34 13.35
N LEU A 546 8.73 -22.30 12.62
CA LEU A 546 8.54 -23.67 13.08
C LEU A 546 9.91 -24.27 13.39
N HIS A 547 10.26 -24.37 14.68
CA HIS A 547 11.27 -25.32 15.11
C HIS A 547 10.66 -26.71 15.03
N ALA A 548 11.14 -27.52 14.08
CA ALA A 548 10.86 -28.94 14.01
C ALA A 548 11.39 -29.63 15.30
N PRO A 549 10.62 -30.49 15.96
CA PRO A 549 11.13 -31.28 17.07
C PRO A 549 12.09 -32.36 16.54
N SER A 550 13.25 -32.45 17.19
CA SER A 550 14.22 -33.53 17.02
C SER A 550 13.58 -34.90 17.30
N PRO A 551 13.91 -35.95 16.54
CA PRO A 551 13.44 -37.29 16.84
C PRO A 551 14.22 -37.87 18.03
N GLU A 552 13.52 -38.13 19.14
CA GLU A 552 14.04 -39.00 20.19
C GLU A 552 14.01 -40.46 19.73
N SER A 553 15.19 -41.07 19.81
CA SER A 553 15.47 -42.51 19.86
C SER A 553 14.65 -43.20 20.95
N SER A 554 13.93 -44.29 20.69
CA SER A 554 14.37 -45.69 20.88
C SER A 554 13.11 -46.59 21.01
N PRO A 555 13.18 -47.93 20.87
CA PRO A 555 14.36 -48.80 20.78
C PRO A 555 14.67 -49.34 19.38
#